data_AF-N9HLH9-F1
#
_entry.id   AF-N9HLH9-F1
#
_cell.length_a   1.000
_cell.length_b   1.000
_cell.length_c   1.000
_cell.angle_alpha   90.00
_cell.angle_beta   90.00
_cell.angle_gamma   90.00
#
_symmetry.space_group_name_H-M   'P 1'
#
loop_
_entity.id
_entity.type
_entity.pdbx_description
1 polymer ?
#
loop_
_entity_poly.entity_id
_entity_poly.type
_entity_poly.pdbx_seq_one_letter_code
_entity_poly.pdbx_strand_id
1 'polypeptide(L)'
;MIAYNYLIQHPELNIKRFITLGSPLAFRVIQAHLPQPIVRPAAISGDWINFYSSDDFLTTFPLSEPPFQFQPAIINQEIRTSIYHPHDIDGYIQHPDVIKALLELL
;
A
#
# COMPACT_ATOMS: atom_id res chain seq x y z
N MET A 1 -2.29 -6.86 3.38
CA MET A 1 -1.68 -8.01 4.10
C MET A 1 -1.56 -9.24 3.18
N ILE A 2 -2.68 -9.77 2.67
CA ILE A 2 -2.69 -10.96 1.78
C ILE A 2 -1.85 -10.73 0.52
N ALA A 3 -2.07 -9.62 -0.19
CA ALA A 3 -1.32 -9.31 -1.42
C ALA A 3 0.20 -9.20 -1.17
N TYR A 4 0.64 -8.49 -0.12
CA TYR A 4 2.06 -8.41 0.24
C TYR A 4 2.65 -9.81 0.48
N ASN A 5 1.99 -10.66 1.28
CA ASN A 5 2.47 -12.01 1.54
C ASN A 5 2.54 -12.87 0.27
N TYR A 6 1.53 -12.75 -0.60
CA TYR A 6 1.53 -13.44 -1.88
C TYR A 6 2.72 -13.03 -2.75
N LEU A 7 3.01 -11.73 -2.84
CA LEU A 7 4.16 -11.22 -3.62
C LEU A 7 5.51 -11.64 -3.03
N ILE A 8 5.61 -11.86 -1.72
CA ILE A 8 6.82 -12.44 -1.08
C ILE A 8 7.01 -13.90 -1.52
N GLN A 9 5.92 -14.67 -1.60
CA GLN A 9 5.95 -16.09 -1.96
C GLN A 9 6.13 -16.34 -3.46
N HIS A 10 5.84 -15.33 -4.30
CA HIS A 10 5.86 -15.42 -5.75
C HIS A 10 6.81 -14.40 -6.39
N PRO A 11 8.14 -14.48 -6.13
CA PRO A 11 9.13 -13.54 -6.66
C PRO A 11 9.26 -13.56 -8.20
N GLU A 12 8.75 -14.61 -8.86
CA GLU A 12 8.72 -14.75 -10.32
C GLU A 12 7.75 -13.78 -11.02
N LEU A 13 6.81 -13.19 -10.28
CA LEU A 13 5.87 -12.23 -10.83
C LEU A 13 6.59 -10.93 -11.21
N ASN A 14 6.12 -10.29 -12.28
CA ASN A 14 6.72 -9.06 -12.81
C ASN A 14 5.75 -7.88 -12.62
N ILE A 15 5.38 -7.59 -11.37
CA ILE A 15 4.39 -6.56 -11.05
C ILE A 15 4.97 -5.19 -11.38
N LYS A 16 4.35 -4.48 -12.32
CA LYS A 16 4.79 -3.14 -12.77
C LYS A 16 4.34 -2.03 -11.84
N ARG A 17 3.24 -2.24 -11.11
CA ARG A 17 2.79 -1.32 -10.08
C ARG A 17 1.97 -2.08 -9.05
N PHE A 18 2.35 -1.90 -7.79
CA PHE A 18 1.62 -2.41 -6.64
C PHE A 18 0.96 -1.24 -5.92
N ILE A 19 -0.37 -1.20 -5.94
CA ILE A 19 -1.16 -0.14 -5.31
C ILE A 19 -1.78 -0.70 -4.03
N THR A 20 -1.55 -0.04 -2.91
CA THR A 20 -2.19 -0.37 -1.64
C THR A 20 -3.15 0.75 -1.24
N LEU A 21 -4.41 0.39 -0.98
CA LEU A 21 -5.49 1.27 -0.51
C LEU A 21 -5.92 0.77 0.87
N GLY A 22 -6.20 1.64 1.84
CA GLY A 22 -6.74 1.16 3.13
C GLY A 22 -5.79 0.19 3.88
N SER A 23 -4.48 0.22 3.61
CA SER A 23 -3.55 -0.83 4.02
C SER A 23 -3.07 -0.71 5.48
N PRO A 24 -3.31 -1.73 6.34
CA PRO A 24 -2.93 -1.66 7.75
C PRO A 24 -1.47 -2.08 8.01
N LEU A 25 -0.62 -2.09 6.97
CA LEU A 25 0.77 -2.60 7.06
C LEU A 25 1.64 -1.80 8.03
N ALA A 26 1.32 -0.52 8.27
CA ALA A 26 2.04 0.33 9.22
C ALA A 26 1.87 -0.12 10.69
N PHE A 27 0.85 -0.93 11.00
CA PHE A 27 0.57 -1.35 12.37
C PHE A 27 1.48 -2.50 12.81
N ARG A 28 2.15 -2.34 13.95
CA ARG A 28 3.05 -3.36 14.53
C ARG A 28 2.38 -4.72 14.73
N VAL A 29 1.11 -4.73 15.13
CA VAL A 29 0.33 -5.98 15.27
C VAL A 29 0.20 -6.71 13.94
N ILE A 30 0.03 -5.99 12.83
CA ILE A 30 0.00 -6.59 11.49
C ILE A 30 1.40 -7.05 11.09
N GLN A 31 2.43 -6.22 11.31
CA GLN A 31 3.83 -6.55 11.00
C GLN A 31 4.29 -7.85 11.67
N ALA A 32 3.86 -8.11 12.91
CA ALA A 32 4.19 -9.34 13.65
C ALA A 32 3.69 -10.62 12.97
N HIS A 33 2.68 -10.53 12.09
CA HIS A 33 2.14 -11.65 11.32
C HIS A 33 2.68 -11.72 9.89
N LEU A 34 3.51 -10.77 9.47
CA LEU A 34 4.15 -10.80 8.16
C LEU A 34 5.41 -11.66 8.20
N PRO A 35 5.81 -12.27 7.06
CA PRO A 35 7.11 -12.93 6.93
C PRO A 35 8.25 -11.99 7.36
N GLN A 36 9.17 -12.51 8.16
CA GLN A 36 10.32 -11.78 8.67
C GLN A 36 11.63 -12.23 7.98
N PRO A 37 12.57 -11.31 7.70
CA PRO A 37 12.42 -9.85 7.86
C PRO A 37 11.38 -9.27 6.87
N ILE A 38 10.71 -8.19 7.27
CA ILE A 38 9.87 -7.41 6.35
C ILE A 38 10.79 -6.80 5.29
N VAL A 39 10.55 -7.15 4.02
CA VAL A 39 11.36 -6.77 2.88
C VAL A 39 10.48 -6.33 1.73
N ARG A 40 11.03 -5.53 0.83
CA ARG A 40 10.35 -5.19 -0.41
C ARG A 40 10.21 -6.46 -1.27
N PRO A 41 8.99 -6.89 -1.66
CA PRO A 41 8.84 -8.10 -2.48
C PRO A 41 9.59 -7.97 -3.81
N ALA A 42 10.41 -8.97 -4.14
CA ALA A 42 11.18 -9.01 -5.38
C ALA A 42 10.28 -9.02 -6.63
N ALA A 43 9.05 -9.53 -6.48
CA ALA A 43 8.01 -9.53 -7.49
C ALA A 43 7.61 -8.14 -8.02
N ILE A 44 7.86 -7.08 -7.24
CA ILE A 44 7.50 -5.72 -7.64
C ILE A 44 8.66 -5.11 -8.43
N SER A 45 8.60 -5.22 -9.74
CA SER A 45 9.59 -4.67 -10.68
C SER A 45 9.48 -3.17 -10.92
N GLY A 46 8.31 -2.56 -10.64
CA GLY A 46 8.09 -1.13 -10.79
C GLY A 46 7.65 -0.46 -9.49
N ASP A 47 6.66 0.42 -9.56
CA ASP A 47 6.28 1.29 -8.45
C ASP A 47 5.51 0.54 -7.36
N TRP A 48 5.69 0.94 -6.10
CA TRP A 48 4.75 0.65 -5.04
C TRP A 48 4.15 1.98 -4.56
N ILE A 49 2.85 2.18 -4.81
CA ILE A 49 2.10 3.35 -4.36
C ILE A 49 1.21 2.96 -3.19
N ASN A 50 1.35 3.65 -2.06
CA ASN A 50 0.51 3.48 -0.89
C ASN A 50 -0.39 4.71 -0.72
N PHE A 51 -1.67 4.54 -0.99
CA PHE A 51 -2.68 5.52 -0.67
C PHE A 51 -3.16 5.33 0.76
N TYR A 52 -3.05 6.40 1.53
CA TYR A 52 -3.36 6.40 2.95
C TYR A 52 -4.21 7.62 3.28
N SER A 53 -5.00 7.56 4.35
CA SER A 53 -5.82 8.70 4.75
C SER A 53 -5.64 8.98 6.23
N SER A 54 -5.42 10.24 6.58
CA SER A 54 -5.36 10.64 8.00
C SER A 54 -6.74 10.59 8.67
N ASP A 55 -7.83 10.56 7.89
CA ASP A 55 -9.20 10.38 8.38
C ASP A 55 -9.56 8.89 8.61
N ASP A 56 -8.75 7.97 8.06
CA ASP A 56 -8.85 6.54 8.31
C ASP A 56 -7.79 6.10 9.32
N PHE A 57 -8.23 5.80 10.54
CA PHE A 57 -7.34 5.36 11.61
C PHE A 57 -6.48 4.16 11.20
N LEU A 58 -7.00 3.24 10.36
CA LEU A 58 -6.27 2.05 9.93
C LEU A 58 -5.16 2.33 8.92
N THR A 59 -5.10 3.54 8.36
CA THR A 59 -4.07 3.92 7.39
C THR A 59 -3.36 5.23 7.68
N THR A 60 -3.59 5.86 8.81
CA THR A 60 -3.07 7.22 9.10
C THR A 60 -1.54 7.37 8.98
N PHE A 61 -0.78 6.27 9.03
CA PHE A 61 0.69 6.30 8.95
C PHE A 61 1.22 5.88 7.57
N PRO A 62 2.08 6.70 6.94
CA PRO A 62 2.75 6.33 5.70
C PRO A 62 3.75 5.18 5.92
N LEU A 63 4.01 4.40 4.88
CA LEU A 63 4.98 3.32 4.85
C LEU A 63 6.37 3.86 4.47
N SER A 64 6.93 4.76 5.29
CA SER A 64 8.24 5.41 5.04
C SER A 64 9.32 5.01 6.05
N GLU A 65 8.93 4.71 7.28
CA GLU A 65 9.83 4.36 8.38
C GLU A 65 10.15 2.85 8.40
N PRO A 66 11.24 2.43 9.09
CA PRO A 66 11.51 1.02 9.33
C PRO A 66 10.27 0.30 9.89
N PRO A 67 9.89 -0.87 9.35
CA PRO A 67 10.66 -1.70 8.42
C PRO A 67 10.44 -1.41 6.92
N PHE A 68 9.64 -0.39 6.56
CA PHE A 68 9.25 -0.09 5.17
C PHE A 68 10.14 0.92 4.45
N GLN A 69 11.26 1.33 5.05
CA GLN A 69 12.27 2.19 4.45
C GLN A 69 13.06 1.45 3.34
N PHE A 70 12.37 1.09 2.26
CA PHE A 70 12.89 0.29 1.15
C PHE A 70 13.59 1.11 0.09
N GLN A 71 14.34 0.42 -0.77
CA GLN A 71 14.88 0.95 -2.02
C GLN A 71 14.47 0.03 -3.19
N PRO A 72 13.74 0.53 -4.22
CA PRO A 72 13.12 1.85 -4.31
C PRO A 72 12.09 2.09 -3.19
N ALA A 73 11.93 3.36 -2.79
CA ALA A 73 10.99 3.76 -1.75
C ALA A 73 9.53 3.54 -2.16
N ILE A 74 8.66 3.33 -1.17
CA ILE A 74 7.21 3.31 -1.36
C ILE A 74 6.73 4.76 -1.57
N ILE A 75 5.98 4.99 -2.63
CA ILE A 75 5.37 6.29 -2.95
C ILE A 75 4.11 6.43 -2.08
N ASN A 76 4.21 7.17 -0.99
CA ASN A 76 3.09 7.42 -0.09
C ASN A 76 2.28 8.64 -0.58
N GLN A 77 0.98 8.47 -0.79
CA GLN A 77 0.05 9.52 -1.21
C GLN A 77 -1.09 9.63 -0.20
N GLU A 78 -1.16 10.77 0.49
CA GLU A 78 -2.27 11.06 1.39
C GLU A 78 -3.49 11.46 0.57
N ILE A 79 -4.63 10.83 0.85
CA ILE A 79 -5.92 11.16 0.25
C ILE A 79 -6.97 11.40 1.33
N ARG A 80 -8.03 12.13 0.97
CA ARG A 80 -9.17 12.37 1.84
C ARG A 80 -10.34 11.51 1.37
N THR A 81 -10.88 10.71 2.28
CA THR A 81 -12.08 9.88 2.07
C THR A 81 -13.25 10.48 2.86
N SER A 82 -14.42 9.84 2.82
CA SER A 82 -15.59 10.28 3.58
C SER A 82 -15.33 10.22 5.08
N ILE A 83 -15.52 11.31 5.83
CA ILE A 83 -15.37 11.29 7.30
C ILE A 83 -16.37 10.38 8.03
N TYR A 84 -17.50 10.06 7.39
CA TYR A 84 -18.52 9.17 7.95
C TYR A 84 -18.18 7.69 7.73
N HIS A 85 -17.48 7.41 6.63
CA HIS A 85 -17.09 6.07 6.21
C HIS A 85 -15.65 6.09 5.66
N PRO A 86 -14.65 6.40 6.51
CA PRO A 86 -13.31 6.74 6.04
C PRO A 86 -12.55 5.54 5.47
N HIS A 87 -12.96 4.33 5.83
CA HIS A 87 -12.34 3.08 5.37
C HIS A 87 -13.13 2.37 4.26
N ASP A 88 -14.23 2.95 3.77
CA ASP A 88 -14.99 2.34 2.68
C ASP A 88 -14.18 2.44 1.38
N ILE A 89 -14.07 1.29 0.69
CA ILE A 89 -13.27 1.18 -0.54
C ILE A 89 -13.74 2.15 -1.63
N ASP A 90 -15.03 2.47 -1.65
CA ASP A 90 -15.63 3.41 -2.61
C ASP A 90 -14.95 4.79 -2.53
N GLY A 91 -14.63 5.25 -1.32
CA GLY A 91 -13.93 6.52 -1.11
C GLY A 91 -12.53 6.54 -1.73
N TYR A 92 -11.82 5.41 -1.68
CA TYR A 92 -10.50 5.28 -2.30
C TYR A 92 -10.60 5.17 -3.82
N ILE A 93 -11.47 4.28 -4.33
CA ILE A 93 -11.54 3.99 -5.77
C ILE A 93 -12.08 5.18 -6.58
N GLN A 94 -12.91 6.03 -5.97
CA GLN A 94 -13.42 7.24 -6.61
C GLN A 94 -12.44 8.42 -6.52
N HIS A 95 -11.36 8.31 -5.75
CA HIS A 95 -10.40 9.41 -5.61
C HIS A 95 -9.65 9.63 -6.94
N PRO A 96 -9.57 10.87 -7.46
CA PRO A 96 -8.95 11.15 -8.76
C PRO A 96 -7.52 10.63 -8.89
N ASP A 97 -6.71 10.74 -7.83
CA ASP A 97 -5.32 10.26 -7.86
C ASP A 97 -5.21 8.74 -7.91
N VAL A 98 -6.15 8.02 -7.28
CA VAL A 98 -6.22 6.55 -7.36
C VAL A 98 -6.59 6.13 -8.78
N ILE A 99 -7.62 6.76 -9.37
CA ILE A 99 -8.03 6.52 -10.75
C ILE A 99 -6.87 6.81 -11.71
N LYS A 100 -6.19 7.95 -11.54
CA LYS A 100 -5.02 8.31 -12.35
C LYS A 100 -3.93 7.25 -12.26
N ALA A 101 -3.57 6.80 -11.06
CA ALA A 101 -2.55 5.79 -10.85
C ALA A 101 -2.90 4.44 -11.50
N LEU A 102 -4.19 4.09 -11.58
CA LEU A 102 -4.68 2.90 -12.28
C LEU A 102 -4.62 3.06 -13.81
N LEU A 103 -4.99 4.23 -14.35
CA LEU A 103 -5.07 4.46 -15.79
C LEU A 103 -3.70 4.69 -16.46
N GLU A 104 -2.70 5.19 -15.74
CA GLU A 104 -1.35 5.47 -16.28
C GLU A 104 -0.61 4.24 -16.85
N LEU A 105 -1.09 3.03 -16.59
CA LEU A 105 -0.48 1.77 -17.06
C LEU A 105 -1.28 1.07 -18.16
N LEU A 106 -2.40 1.66 -18.59
CA LEU A 106 -3.22 1.19 -19.71
C LEU A 106 -2.78 1.87 -21.01
#